data_AF-A0A6J2BTJ7-F1
#
_entry.id   AF-A0A6J2BTJ7-F1
#
_cell.length_a   1.000
_cell.length_b   1.000
_cell.length_c   1.000
_cell.angle_alpha   90.00
_cell.angle_beta   90.00
_cell.angle_gamma   90.00
#
_symmetry.space_group_name_H-M   'P 1'
#
loop_
_entity.id
_entity.type
_entity.pdbx_description
1 polymer ?
#
loop_
_entity_poly.entity_id
_entity_poly.type
_entity_poly.pdbx_seq_one_letter_code
_entity_poly.pdbx_strand_id
1 'polypeptide(L)'
;MARNVLYPLYQLGNPQLRVFRTNFFIRLVRPGSVQPEDTVQFRIPMEMTRVDLRNYLERIYNVPVAAVRTRVQHGSNRKRDYRNVRMKKPDYKVAYVQLIRMPPSILLCPSGNRQCCPGAHPPPASWSWGVAL
;
A
#
# COMPACT_ATOMS: atom_id res chain seq x y z
N MET A 1 7.04 9.28 -11.34
CA MET A 1 8.17 10.15 -10.96
C MET A 1 9.52 9.42 -11.12
N ALA A 2 10.66 10.12 -11.22
CA ALA A 2 12.05 9.70 -11.03
C ALA A 2 12.80 10.57 -9.97
N ARG A 3 13.79 10.00 -9.29
CA ARG A 3 14.63 10.71 -8.28
C ARG A 3 15.68 11.61 -8.93
N ASN A 4 16.02 12.71 -8.26
CA ASN A 4 17.08 13.66 -8.66
C ASN A 4 16.94 14.19 -10.10
N VAL A 5 15.71 14.47 -10.52
CA VAL A 5 15.37 15.06 -11.82
C VAL A 5 14.44 16.24 -11.59
N LEU A 6 14.66 17.33 -12.33
CA LEU A 6 13.76 18.48 -12.30
C LEU A 6 12.45 18.14 -13.03
N TYR A 7 11.32 18.33 -12.37
CA TYR A 7 10.01 18.16 -13.01
C TYR A 7 9.55 19.46 -13.66
N PRO A 8 8.92 19.38 -14.84
CA PRO A 8 8.27 20.54 -15.43
C PRO A 8 7.12 21.01 -14.54
N LEU A 9 6.99 22.32 -14.39
CA LEU A 9 5.88 22.94 -13.68
C LEU A 9 4.59 22.72 -14.47
N TYR A 10 3.55 22.24 -13.79
CA TYR A 10 2.24 22.07 -14.40
C TYR A 10 1.47 23.40 -14.41
N GLN A 11 0.90 23.76 -15.57
CA GLN A 11 -0.04 24.86 -15.76
C GLN A 11 -1.37 24.30 -16.26
N LEU A 12 -2.47 25.02 -16.04
CA LEU A 12 -3.78 24.58 -16.51
C LEU A 12 -3.80 24.48 -18.04
N GLY A 13 -4.22 23.34 -18.57
CA GLY A 13 -4.20 23.05 -20.01
C GLY A 13 -2.94 22.33 -20.50
N ASN A 14 -1.92 22.17 -19.65
CA ASN A 14 -0.75 21.38 -20.00
C ASN A 14 -1.10 19.88 -20.11
N PRO A 15 -0.35 19.12 -20.95
CA PRO A 15 -0.55 17.69 -21.05
C PRO A 15 -0.21 16.97 -19.74
N GLN A 16 -0.78 15.78 -19.56
CA GLN A 16 -0.48 14.91 -18.43
C GLN A 16 1.01 14.56 -18.38
N LEU A 17 1.63 14.71 -17.19
CA LEU A 17 3.02 14.33 -16.96
C LEU A 17 3.22 12.81 -17.18
N ARG A 18 4.16 12.45 -18.06
CA ARG A 18 4.54 11.06 -18.36
C ARG A 18 6.00 10.82 -18.03
N VAL A 19 6.28 9.70 -17.38
CA VAL A 19 7.65 9.26 -17.04
C VAL A 19 7.85 7.87 -17.65
N PHE A 20 8.67 7.78 -18.68
CA PHE A 20 8.91 6.53 -19.42
C PHE A 20 9.91 5.62 -18.70
N ARG A 21 11.02 6.19 -18.23
CA ARG A 21 12.06 5.46 -17.48
C ARG A 21 12.12 5.98 -16.06
N THR A 22 11.71 5.15 -15.10
CA THR A 22 11.78 5.50 -13.69
C THR A 22 13.13 5.07 -13.11
N ASN A 23 13.74 5.93 -12.27
CA ASN A 23 15.00 5.64 -11.58
C ASN A 23 14.76 5.17 -10.13
N PHE A 24 13.58 4.59 -9.85
CA PHE A 24 13.22 4.12 -8.52
C PHE A 24 13.52 2.65 -8.36
N PHE A 25 14.16 2.32 -7.24
CA PHE A 25 14.46 0.95 -6.84
C PHE A 25 13.76 0.68 -5.51
N ILE A 26 12.88 -0.30 -5.50
CA ILE A 26 12.15 -0.75 -4.31
C ILE A 26 12.67 -2.13 -3.88
N ARG A 27 12.62 -2.42 -2.59
CA ARG A 27 13.01 -3.72 -2.05
C ARG A 27 11.90 -4.28 -1.18
N LEU A 28 11.46 -5.50 -1.46
CA LEU A 28 10.55 -6.24 -0.58
C LEU A 28 11.32 -6.71 0.65
N VAL A 29 10.76 -6.52 1.85
CA VAL A 29 11.42 -6.87 3.11
C VAL A 29 10.48 -7.71 3.95
N ARG A 30 11.01 -8.77 4.57
CA ARG A 30 10.25 -9.57 5.53
C ARG A 30 9.77 -8.69 6.68
N PRO A 31 8.48 -8.74 7.04
CA PRO A 31 7.96 -7.96 8.15
C PRO A 31 8.61 -8.40 9.46
N GLY A 32 9.02 -7.43 10.28
CA GLY A 32 9.63 -7.69 11.58
C GLY A 32 8.62 -7.93 12.71
N SER A 33 7.35 -7.61 12.47
CA SER A 33 6.22 -7.84 13.37
C SER A 33 5.10 -8.56 12.61
N VAL A 34 4.20 -9.21 13.34
CA VAL A 34 3.01 -9.84 12.75
C VAL A 34 2.22 -8.78 11.98
N GLN A 35 1.94 -9.03 10.71
CA GLN A 35 1.14 -8.20 9.83
C GLN A 35 0.00 -9.06 9.27
N PRO A 36 -1.12 -8.44 8.85
CA PRO A 36 -2.17 -9.15 8.13
C PRO A 36 -1.61 -9.82 6.88
N GLU A 37 -2.19 -10.95 6.50
CA GLU A 37 -1.74 -11.76 5.35
C GLU A 37 -1.75 -10.97 4.03
N ASP A 38 -2.69 -10.02 3.91
CA ASP A 38 -2.83 -9.17 2.72
C ASP A 38 -1.83 -8.00 2.68
N THR A 39 -1.01 -7.82 3.71
CA THR A 39 -0.11 -6.67 3.86
C THR A 39 1.34 -7.04 3.56
N VAL A 40 1.92 -6.35 2.58
CA VAL A 40 3.33 -6.51 2.18
C VAL A 40 4.13 -5.27 2.56
N GLN A 41 5.36 -5.47 3.00
CA GLN A 41 6.27 -4.41 3.39
C GLN A 41 7.37 -4.17 2.36
N PHE A 42 7.53 -2.91 1.95
CA PHE A 42 8.58 -2.46 1.04
C PHE A 42 9.46 -1.39 1.68
N ARG A 43 10.74 -1.39 1.30
CA ARG A 43 11.65 -0.25 1.46
C ARG A 43 11.69 0.52 0.14
N ILE A 44 11.43 1.82 0.23
CA ILE A 44 11.32 2.73 -0.89
C ILE A 44 12.21 3.96 -0.68
N PRO A 45 12.62 4.65 -1.75
CA PRO A 45 13.40 5.88 -1.64
C PRO A 45 12.55 7.04 -1.07
N MET A 46 13.24 8.07 -0.57
CA MET A 46 12.61 9.19 0.15
C MET A 46 11.75 10.07 -0.76
N GLU A 47 12.05 10.15 -2.04
CA GLU A 47 11.34 10.99 -3.01
C GLU A 47 10.02 10.37 -3.46
N MET A 48 9.82 9.06 -3.25
CA MET A 48 8.67 8.33 -3.76
C MET A 48 7.41 8.58 -2.92
N THR A 49 6.28 8.80 -3.62
CA THR A 49 4.97 9.00 -2.99
C THR A 49 4.11 7.73 -2.98
N ARG A 50 2.99 7.76 -2.26
CA ARG A 50 1.99 6.66 -2.21
C ARG A 50 1.40 6.35 -3.60
N VAL A 51 1.12 7.40 -4.37
CA VAL A 51 0.52 7.30 -5.71
C VAL A 51 1.54 6.76 -6.71
N ASP A 52 2.80 7.22 -6.63
CA ASP A 52 3.87 6.67 -7.47
C ASP A 52 4.06 5.18 -7.24
N LEU A 53 4.04 4.74 -5.97
CA LEU A 53 4.21 3.33 -5.62
C LEU A 53 3.08 2.47 -6.18
N ARG A 54 1.84 2.93 -6.03
CA ARG A 54 0.67 2.25 -6.61
C ARG A 54 0.83 2.09 -8.12
N ASN A 55 1.08 3.19 -8.84
CA ASN A 55 1.28 3.15 -10.29
C ASN A 55 2.48 2.27 -10.70
N TYR A 56 3.54 2.26 -9.90
CA TYR A 56 4.73 1.45 -10.15
C TYR A 56 4.43 -0.05 -10.04
N LEU A 57 3.71 -0.47 -8.98
CA LEU A 57 3.33 -1.87 -8.79
C LEU A 57 2.27 -2.33 -9.80
N GLU A 58 1.27 -1.49 -10.08
CA GLU A 58 0.19 -1.83 -11.02
C GLU A 58 0.70 -1.89 -12.47
N ARG A 59 1.56 -0.96 -12.91
CA ARG A 59 1.97 -0.88 -14.32
C ARG A 59 3.18 -1.74 -14.69
N ILE A 60 4.11 -1.96 -13.76
CA ILE A 60 5.33 -2.73 -14.05
C ILE A 60 5.16 -4.18 -13.61
N TYR A 61 4.57 -4.41 -12.43
CA TYR A 61 4.44 -5.74 -11.84
C TYR A 61 3.02 -6.32 -11.95
N ASN A 62 2.05 -5.58 -12.49
CA ASN A 62 0.65 -6.01 -12.63
C ASN A 62 0.01 -6.46 -11.31
N VAL A 63 0.45 -5.87 -10.19
CA VAL A 63 -0.04 -6.23 -8.85
C VAL A 63 -1.24 -5.36 -8.50
N PRO A 64 -2.42 -5.93 -8.18
CA PRO A 64 -3.58 -5.16 -7.77
C PRO A 64 -3.41 -4.65 -6.32
N VAL A 65 -3.38 -3.33 -6.15
CA VAL A 65 -3.14 -2.66 -4.86
C VAL A 65 -4.41 -2.01 -4.35
N ALA A 66 -4.84 -2.37 -3.14
CA ALA A 66 -6.01 -1.80 -2.48
C ALA A 66 -5.67 -0.47 -1.79
N ALA A 67 -4.63 -0.47 -0.96
CA ALA A 67 -4.22 0.72 -0.22
C ALA A 67 -2.71 0.75 0.02
N VAL A 68 -2.14 1.96 0.07
CA VAL A 68 -0.72 2.18 0.34
C VAL A 68 -0.57 3.16 1.50
N ARG A 69 0.16 2.74 2.54
CA ARG A 69 0.53 3.58 3.69
C ARG A 69 2.05 3.65 3.78
N THR A 70 2.61 4.86 3.89
CA THR A 70 4.06 5.06 3.96
C THR A 70 4.45 5.78 5.23
N ARG A 71 5.60 5.43 5.80
CA ARG A 71 6.23 6.17 6.89
C ARG A 71 7.73 6.33 6.63
N VAL A 72 8.33 7.40 7.14
CA VAL A 72 9.78 7.59 7.10
C VAL A 72 10.39 6.95 8.34
N GLN A 73 11.39 6.10 8.16
CA GLN A 73 12.14 5.48 9.23
C GLN A 73 13.45 6.22 9.43
N HIS A 74 13.65 6.78 10.62
CA HIS A 74 14.91 7.40 11.01
C HIS A 74 15.95 6.32 11.35
N GLY A 75 17.12 6.41 10.73
CA GLY A 75 18.31 5.64 11.07
C GLY A 75 18.95 6.14 12.36
N SER A 76 19.58 5.26 13.12
CA SER A 76 20.27 5.65 14.35
C SER A 76 21.45 6.61 14.07
N ASN A 77 21.63 7.61 14.94
CA ASN A 77 22.77 8.54 14.94
C ASN A 77 23.59 8.46 16.25
N ARG A 78 23.52 7.32 16.95
CA ARG A 78 24.18 7.14 18.25
C ARG A 78 25.63 6.66 18.13
N LYS A 79 25.99 5.99 17.03
CA LYS A 79 27.33 5.43 16.83
C LYS A 79 28.34 6.57 16.66
N ARG A 80 29.49 6.44 17.31
CA ARG A 80 30.64 7.35 17.18
C ARG A 80 31.87 6.58 16.73
N ASP A 81 32.74 7.28 16.02
CA ASP A 81 34.02 6.74 15.57
C ASP A 81 35.12 6.92 16.61
N TYR A 82 36.30 6.36 16.34
CA TYR A 82 37.51 6.57 17.14
C TYR A 82 37.93 8.05 17.25
N ARG A 83 37.50 8.89 16.29
CA ARG A 83 37.68 10.35 16.31
C ARG A 83 36.54 11.11 17.00
N ASN A 84 35.65 10.40 17.70
CA ASN A 84 34.46 10.97 18.37
C ASN A 84 33.45 11.68 17.44
N VAL A 85 33.52 11.42 16.12
CA VAL A 85 32.54 11.92 15.13
C VAL A 85 31.31 11.01 15.12
N ARG A 86 30.11 11.60 15.02
CA ARG A 86 28.85 10.84 14.95
C ARG A 86 28.65 10.27 13.55
N MET A 87 28.40 8.96 13.44
CA MET A 87 28.04 8.29 12.19
C MET A 87 26.54 8.09 12.09
N LYS A 88 25.92 8.77 11.12
CA LYS A 88 24.49 8.68 10.82
C LYS A 88 24.21 7.49 9.90
N LYS A 89 23.34 6.57 10.35
CA LYS A 89 22.76 5.56 9.45
C LYS A 89 21.77 6.23 8.49
N PRO A 90 21.75 5.85 7.20
CA PRO A 90 20.87 6.46 6.22
C PRO A 90 19.40 6.20 6.59
N ASP A 91 18.60 7.24 6.47
CA ASP A 91 17.16 7.17 6.64
C ASP A 91 16.54 6.51 5.39
N TYR A 92 15.46 5.77 5.58
CA TYR A 92 14.74 5.13 4.49
C TYR A 92 13.24 5.20 4.71
N LYS A 93 12.47 5.13 3.64
CA LYS A 93 11.02 5.14 3.72
C LYS A 93 10.49 3.71 3.64
N VAL A 94 9.53 3.41 4.49
CA VAL A 94 8.85 2.11 4.56
C VAL A 94 7.44 2.28 4.02
N ALA A 95 7.02 1.38 3.14
CA ALA A 95 5.65 1.29 2.65
C ALA A 95 5.00 -0.02 3.10
N TYR A 96 3.77 0.10 3.56
CA TYR A 96 2.83 -0.98 3.79
C TYR A 96 1.81 -0.96 2.65
N VAL A 97 1.77 -2.03 1.90
CA VAL A 97 0.91 -2.19 0.73
C VAL A 97 -0.11 -3.27 1.07
N GLN A 98 -1.37 -2.89 1.06
CA GLN A 98 -2.47 -3.84 1.16
C GLN A 98 -2.83 -4.27 -0.25
N LEU A 99 -2.74 -5.56 -0.50
CA LEU A 99 -3.15 -6.16 -1.76
C LEU A 99 -4.67 -6.23 -1.82
N ILE A 100 -5.20 -6.22 -3.04
CA ILE A 100 -6.59 -6.60 -3.24
C ILE A 100 -6.66 -8.10 -2.93
N ARG A 101 -7.16 -8.41 -1.73
CA ARG A 101 -7.55 -9.76 -1.40
C ARG A 101 -8.65 -10.13 -2.39
N MET A 102 -8.32 -10.97 -3.36
CA MET A 102 -9.34 -11.84 -3.93
C MET A 102 -9.96 -12.48 -2.68
N PRO A 103 -11.26 -12.30 -2.40
CA PRO A 103 -11.86 -13.06 -1.33
C PRO A 103 -11.40 -14.50 -1.56
N PRO A 104 -10.82 -15.20 -0.56
CA PRO A 104 -10.67 -16.63 -0.67
C PRO A 104 -12.07 -17.07 -1.02
N SER A 105 -12.25 -17.44 -2.29
CA SER A 105 -13.58 -17.62 -2.84
C SER A 105 -14.20 -18.65 -1.91
N ILE A 106 -15.47 -18.51 -1.58
CA ILE A 106 -16.39 -19.44 -2.22
C ILE A 106 -15.68 -20.80 -2.28
N LEU A 107 -15.65 -21.50 -1.14
CA LEU A 107 -15.86 -22.92 -1.22
C LEU A 107 -17.21 -23.05 -1.93
N LEU A 108 -17.16 -23.00 -3.26
CA LEU A 108 -18.06 -23.73 -4.11
C LEU A 108 -17.86 -25.15 -3.59
N CYS A 109 -18.68 -25.51 -2.61
CA CYS A 109 -18.95 -26.91 -2.34
C CYS A 109 -19.40 -27.45 -3.70
N PRO A 110 -18.66 -28.38 -4.34
CA PRO A 110 -19.12 -28.98 -5.59
C PRO A 110 -20.35 -29.87 -5.36
N SER A 111 -20.81 -30.00 -4.12
CA SER A 111 -22.00 -30.75 -3.75
C SER A 111 -23.03 -29.81 -3.14
N GLY A 112 -24.16 -29.67 -3.82
CA GLY A 112 -25.31 -28.89 -3.37
C GLY A 112 -25.82 -29.32 -2.01
N ASN A 113 -25.39 -28.64 -0.95
CA ASN A 113 -26.15 -28.57 0.28
C ASN A 113 -25.92 -27.24 0.99
N ARG A 114 -27.03 -26.61 1.37
CA ARG A 114 -27.08 -25.33 2.06
C ARG A 114 -26.65 -25.55 3.51
N GLN A 115 -25.48 -25.06 3.94
CA GLN A 115 -25.26 -24.83 5.37
C GLN A 115 -24.34 -23.63 5.65
N CYS A 116 -25.00 -22.57 6.12
CA CYS A 116 -24.67 -21.43 6.96
C CYS A 116 -23.23 -21.25 7.52
N CYS A 117 -22.71 -20.03 7.40
CA CYS A 117 -21.74 -19.48 8.35
C CYS A 117 -22.51 -18.87 9.56
N PRO A 118 -22.13 -19.14 10.82
CA PRO A 118 -22.71 -18.49 11.99
C PRO A 118 -22.04 -17.12 12.20
N GLY A 119 -22.83 -16.06 12.43
CA GLY A 119 -22.28 -14.82 12.98
C GLY A 119 -22.69 -13.49 12.35
N ALA A 120 -23.72 -13.44 11.50
CA ALA A 120 -24.37 -12.17 11.16
C ALA A 120 -25.74 -12.14 11.84
N HIS A 121 -25.84 -11.39 12.94
CA HIS A 121 -27.14 -11.02 13.49
C HIS A 121 -27.93 -10.26 12.40
N PRO A 122 -29.18 -10.65 12.09
CA PRO A 122 -30.04 -9.83 11.27
C PRO A 122 -30.42 -8.56 12.03
N PRO A 123 -30.50 -7.39 11.38
CA PRO A 123 -31.14 -6.23 11.99
C PRO A 123 -32.61 -6.57 12.29
N PRO A 124 -33.16 -6.15 13.44
CA PRO A 124 -34.53 -6.48 13.81
C PRO A 124 -35.52 -5.85 12.83
N ALA A 125 -36.35 -6.70 12.24
CA ALA A 125 -37.50 -6.33 11.44
C ALA A 125 -38.60 -5.75 12.35
N SER A 126 -38.64 -4.43 12.40
CA SER A 126 -39.83 -3.60 12.62
C SER A 126 -39.39 -2.22 12.10
N TRP A 127 -40.14 -1.44 11.34
CA TRP A 127 -41.52 -1.03 11.56
C TRP A 127 -42.22 -0.95 10.21
N SER A 128 -43.38 -1.58 10.11
CA SER A 128 -44.36 -1.30 9.07
C SER A 128 -44.96 0.08 9.34
N TRP A 129 -44.93 0.97 8.36
CA TRP A 129 -46.02 1.91 8.13
C TRP A 129 -46.11 2.12 6.63
N GLY A 130 -47.02 1.37 6.01
CA GLY A 130 -47.65 1.87 4.80
C GLY A 130 -48.65 2.94 5.21
N VAL A 131 -48.65 4.06 4.51
CA VAL A 131 -49.88 4.72 4.05
C VAL A 131 -49.57 5.28 2.68
N ALA A 132 -50.22 4.71 1.69
CA ALA A 132 -50.57 5.38 0.45
C ALA A 132 -51.78 6.27 0.73
N LEU A 133 -51.64 7.57 0.45
CA LEU A 133 -52.64 8.50 -0.11
C LEU A 133 -51.94 9.85 -0.34
#